data_AF-A0A438DTI5-F1
#
_entry.id   AF-A0A438DTI5-F1
#
_cell.length_a   1.000
_cell.length_b   1.000
_cell.length_c   1.000
_cell.angle_alpha   90.00
_cell.angle_beta   90.00
_cell.angle_gamma   90.00
#
_symmetry.space_group_name_H-M   'P 1'
#
loop_
_entity.id
_entity.type
_entity.pdbx_description
1 polymer ?
#
loop_
_entity_poly.entity_id
_entity_poly.type
_entity_poly.pdbx_seq_one_letter_code
_entity_poly.pdbx_strand_id
1 'polypeptide(L)'
;MPVSTPGGRCWFGVELKTFEISIEEHKGKVHGKICERGPKFSSWIRFGGKGLSLLLEGVESCYGLKERAPFRKFWSEGNRAYSLELRRNNARRFLFCVVRDAKNKRFSLAFPEGRGLVGGWKVLASKLRSLGVSPLQWNGALMENHTPAQAPSSSIIRDSSYLRDCPCRVTPSR
;
A
#
# COMPACT_ATOMS: atom_id res chain seq x y z
N MET A 1 -4.17 18.46 4.52
CA MET A 1 -4.16 17.34 5.48
C MET A 1 -2.81 16.67 5.41
N PRO A 2 -2.09 16.43 6.51
CA PRO A 2 -0.87 15.64 6.45
C PRO A 2 -1.23 14.24 5.92
N VAL A 3 -0.54 13.81 4.86
CA VAL A 3 -0.67 12.44 4.34
C VAL A 3 -0.08 11.54 5.43
N SER A 4 -0.95 10.87 6.17
CA SER A 4 -0.54 9.84 7.11
C SER A 4 0.15 8.72 6.34
N THR A 5 1.40 8.43 6.66
CA THR A 5 2.15 7.32 6.08
C THR A 5 1.38 6.01 6.29
N PRO A 6 1.10 5.22 5.24
CA PRO A 6 0.38 3.97 5.39
C PRO A 6 1.13 3.01 6.32
N GLY A 7 0.47 2.53 7.37
CA GLY A 7 1.14 1.69 8.36
C GLY A 7 0.28 1.27 9.56
N GLY A 8 0.74 0.23 10.24
CA GLY A 8 0.17 -0.27 11.49
C GLY A 8 -0.61 -1.56 11.33
N ARG A 9 -1.32 -1.95 12.40
CA ARG A 9 -2.13 -3.17 12.44
C ARG A 9 -3.46 -2.93 13.11
N CYS A 10 -4.49 -3.63 12.66
CA CYS A 10 -5.78 -3.62 13.32
C CYS A 10 -6.53 -4.94 13.09
N TRP A 11 -7.57 -5.14 13.89
CA TRP A 11 -8.49 -6.27 13.76
C TRP A 11 -9.93 -5.80 13.75
N PHE A 12 -10.77 -6.61 13.15
CA PHE A 12 -12.21 -6.48 13.26
C PHE A 12 -12.89 -7.85 13.08
N GLY A 13 -14.03 -8.02 13.77
CA GLY A 13 -14.88 -9.19 13.64
C GLY A 13 -16.11 -8.89 12.77
N VAL A 14 -16.50 -9.85 11.94
CA VAL A 14 -17.78 -9.84 11.21
C VAL A 14 -18.34 -11.24 11.26
N GLU A 15 -19.50 -11.41 11.90
CA GLU A 15 -20.11 -12.72 12.14
C GLU A 15 -19.11 -13.67 12.83
N LEU A 16 -18.94 -14.90 12.33
CA LEU A 16 -18.01 -15.90 12.87
C LEU A 16 -16.57 -15.77 12.35
N LYS A 17 -16.23 -14.65 11.70
CA LYS A 17 -14.91 -14.41 11.12
C LYS A 17 -14.22 -13.24 11.80
N THR A 18 -12.91 -13.35 11.97
CA THR A 18 -12.03 -12.25 12.38
C THR A 18 -11.04 -11.96 11.29
N PHE A 19 -10.78 -10.68 11.06
CA PHE A 19 -9.81 -10.20 10.10
C PHE A 19 -8.69 -9.47 10.81
N GLU A 20 -7.45 -9.73 10.39
CA GLU A 20 -6.26 -8.98 10.79
C GLU A 20 -5.72 -8.27 9.56
N ILE A 21 -5.54 -6.96 9.65
CA ILE A 21 -4.89 -6.15 8.61
C ILE A 21 -3.57 -5.64 9.19
N SER A 22 -2.48 -5.89 8.49
CA SER A 22 -1.17 -5.29 8.78
C SER A 22 -0.64 -4.58 7.53
N ILE A 23 -0.19 -3.34 7.69
CA ILE A 23 0.45 -2.54 6.65
C ILE A 23 1.81 -2.10 7.17
N GLU A 24 2.83 -2.39 6.38
CA GLU A 24 4.21 -2.08 6.68
C GLU A 24 4.83 -1.35 5.49
N GLU A 25 5.67 -0.36 5.77
CA GLU A 25 6.49 0.28 4.76
C GLU A 25 7.95 -0.15 4.93
N HIS A 26 8.54 -0.66 3.86
CA HIS A 26 9.95 -1.05 3.86
C HIS A 26 10.62 -0.57 2.57
N LYS A 27 11.67 0.23 2.71
CA LYS A 27 12.40 0.85 1.58
C LYS A 27 11.49 1.60 0.61
N GLY A 28 10.57 2.43 1.13
CA GLY A 28 9.63 3.21 0.33
C GLY A 28 8.52 2.38 -0.34
N LYS A 29 8.38 1.09 -0.01
CA LYS A 29 7.36 0.21 -0.56
C LYS A 29 6.38 -0.23 0.53
N VAL A 30 5.10 0.03 0.28
CA VAL A 30 4.00 -0.41 1.13
C VAL A 30 3.66 -1.88 0.86
N HIS A 31 3.56 -2.66 1.92
CA HIS A 31 3.19 -4.06 1.93
C HIS A 31 2.01 -4.28 2.88
N GLY A 32 0.90 -4.74 2.34
CA GLY A 32 -0.28 -5.13 3.11
C GLY A 32 -0.38 -6.65 3.27
N LYS A 33 -0.85 -7.11 4.41
CA LYS A 33 -1.34 -8.47 4.61
C LYS A 33 -2.72 -8.42 5.26
N ILE A 34 -3.67 -9.14 4.69
CA ILE A 34 -4.99 -9.34 5.29
C ILE A 34 -5.13 -10.82 5.58
N CYS A 35 -5.37 -11.17 6.84
CA CYS A 35 -5.66 -12.54 7.27
C CYS A 35 -7.14 -12.66 7.61
N GLU A 36 -7.79 -13.71 7.13
CA GLU A 36 -9.12 -14.15 7.53
C GLU A 36 -8.96 -15.37 8.44
N ARG A 37 -9.64 -15.35 9.59
CA ARG A 37 -9.75 -16.49 10.50
C ARG A 37 -11.21 -16.82 10.71
N GLY A 38 -11.56 -18.09 10.57
CA GLY A 38 -12.86 -18.64 10.97
C GLY A 38 -12.68 -19.85 11.89
N PRO A 39 -13.78 -20.49 12.33
CA PRO A 39 -13.72 -21.53 13.36
C PRO A 39 -12.83 -22.73 13.02
N LYS A 40 -12.64 -23.04 11.73
CA LYS A 40 -11.90 -24.22 11.25
C LYS A 40 -10.86 -23.92 10.18
N PHE A 41 -10.60 -22.65 9.89
CA PHE A 41 -9.68 -22.28 8.81
C PHE A 41 -9.02 -20.92 9.04
N SER A 42 -7.86 -20.74 8.42
CA SER A 42 -7.23 -19.45 8.23
C SER A 42 -6.75 -19.31 6.80
N SER A 43 -6.95 -18.13 6.22
CA SER A 43 -6.39 -17.75 4.93
C SER A 43 -5.80 -16.34 5.01
N TRP A 44 -4.92 -16.00 4.08
CA TRP A 44 -4.36 -14.66 3.99
C TRP A 44 -3.98 -14.31 2.56
N ILE A 45 -3.99 -13.01 2.26
CA ILE A 45 -3.49 -12.44 1.00
C ILE A 45 -2.52 -11.31 1.34
N ARG A 46 -1.43 -11.23 0.56
CA ARG A 46 -0.52 -10.07 0.56
C ARG A 46 -0.82 -9.16 -0.62
N PHE A 47 -0.83 -7.86 -0.36
CA PHE A 47 -1.09 -6.78 -1.31
C PHE A 47 0.10 -5.81 -1.33
N GLY A 48 0.35 -5.14 -2.45
CA GLY A 48 1.15 -3.91 -2.46
C GLY A 48 0.25 -2.68 -2.25
N GLY A 49 0.86 -1.49 -2.26
CA GLY A 49 0.14 -0.23 -2.09
C GLY A 49 -0.98 -0.02 -3.13
N LYS A 50 -0.73 -0.37 -4.40
CA LYS A 50 -1.75 -0.29 -5.46
C LYS A 50 -2.89 -1.27 -5.18
N GLY A 51 -2.55 -2.51 -4.81
CA GLY A 51 -3.54 -3.54 -4.53
C GLY A 51 -4.44 -3.20 -3.34
N LEU A 52 -3.90 -2.61 -2.28
CA LEU A 52 -4.69 -2.12 -1.14
C LEU A 52 -5.65 -0.99 -1.54
N SER A 53 -5.18 -0.05 -2.37
CA SER A 53 -5.99 1.08 -2.85
C SER A 53 -7.17 0.60 -3.72
N LEU A 54 -6.92 -0.34 -4.64
CA LEU A 54 -7.95 -0.92 -5.51
C LEU A 54 -8.93 -1.82 -4.75
N LEU A 55 -8.46 -2.53 -3.71
CA LEU A 55 -9.32 -3.25 -2.79
C LEU A 55 -10.28 -2.29 -2.08
N LEU A 56 -9.77 -1.19 -1.52
CA LEU A 56 -10.58 -0.18 -0.83
C LEU A 56 -11.62 0.43 -1.77
N GLU A 57 -11.20 0.85 -2.96
CA GLU A 57 -12.09 1.39 -4.00
C GLU A 57 -13.20 0.39 -4.36
N GLY A 58 -12.85 -0.89 -4.53
CA GLY A 58 -13.81 -1.95 -4.83
C GLY A 58 -14.80 -2.22 -3.71
N VAL A 59 -14.35 -2.21 -2.45
CA VAL A 59 -15.20 -2.37 -1.27
C VAL A 59 -16.23 -1.23 -1.18
N GLU A 60 -15.78 0.01 -1.43
CA GLU A 60 -16.64 1.20 -1.38
C GLU A 60 -17.64 1.28 -2.52
N SER A 61 -17.23 0.85 -3.71
CA SER A 61 -18.11 0.75 -4.88
C SER A 61 -19.32 -0.17 -4.63
N CYS A 62 -19.24 -1.05 -3.63
CA CYS A 62 -20.30 -1.98 -3.29
C CYS A 62 -21.36 -1.40 -2.34
N TYR A 63 -21.15 -0.18 -1.81
CA TYR A 63 -22.12 0.47 -0.95
C TYR A 63 -23.41 0.77 -1.73
N GLY A 64 -24.52 0.25 -1.24
CA GLY A 64 -25.83 0.52 -1.84
C GLY A 64 -26.09 -0.18 -3.17
N LEU A 65 -25.19 -1.07 -3.64
CA LEU A 65 -25.51 -1.92 -4.78
C LEU A 65 -26.78 -2.72 -4.50
N LYS A 66 -27.70 -2.70 -5.46
CA LYS A 66 -28.93 -3.49 -5.40
C LYS A 66 -28.60 -4.97 -5.25
N GLU A 67 -29.53 -5.69 -4.65
CA GLU A 67 -29.36 -7.09 -4.26
C GLU A 67 -28.88 -8.03 -5.39
N ARG A 68 -29.26 -7.72 -6.63
CA ARG A 68 -28.94 -8.50 -7.84
C ARG A 68 -27.92 -7.83 -8.78
N ALA A 69 -27.32 -6.71 -8.38
CA ALA A 69 -26.37 -6.01 -9.24
C ALA A 69 -25.07 -6.83 -9.37
N PRO A 70 -24.61 -7.15 -10.61
CA PRO A 70 -23.31 -7.77 -10.80
C PRO A 70 -22.21 -6.78 -10.44
N PHE A 71 -21.16 -7.25 -9.77
CA PHE A 71 -19.97 -6.45 -9.50
C PHE A 71 -18.72 -7.31 -9.57
N ARG A 72 -17.74 -6.86 -10.35
CA ARG A 72 -16.44 -7.49 -10.51
C ARG A 72 -15.37 -6.45 -10.82
N LYS A 73 -14.25 -6.49 -10.12
CA LYS A 73 -13.04 -5.74 -10.44
C LYS A 73 -11.87 -6.69 -10.61
N PHE A 74 -10.92 -6.30 -11.46
CA PHE A 74 -9.68 -7.02 -11.70
C PHE A 74 -8.52 -6.05 -11.68
N TRP A 75 -7.38 -6.50 -11.19
CA TRP A 75 -6.15 -5.76 -11.28
C TRP A 75 -4.95 -6.69 -11.19
N SER A 76 -3.81 -6.18 -11.64
CA SER A 76 -2.52 -6.87 -11.51
C SER A 76 -1.53 -5.97 -10.81
N GLU A 77 -0.70 -6.58 -9.96
CA GLU A 77 0.38 -5.90 -9.24
C GLU A 77 1.58 -6.86 -9.14
N GLY A 78 2.69 -6.48 -9.77
CA GLY A 78 3.82 -7.38 -9.97
C GLY A 78 3.40 -8.62 -10.76
N ASN A 79 3.71 -9.81 -10.24
CA ASN A 79 3.39 -11.09 -10.84
C ASN A 79 2.10 -11.74 -10.30
N ARG A 80 1.20 -10.93 -9.73
CA ARG A 80 -0.06 -11.39 -9.13
C ARG A 80 -1.24 -10.76 -9.84
N ALA A 81 -2.22 -11.59 -10.18
CA ALA A 81 -3.52 -11.17 -10.70
C ALA A 81 -4.57 -11.31 -9.61
N TYR A 82 -5.37 -10.26 -9.42
CA TYR A 82 -6.39 -10.17 -8.39
C TYR A 82 -7.77 -10.01 -9.02
N SER A 83 -8.78 -10.56 -8.37
CA SER A 83 -10.18 -10.24 -8.65
C SER A 83 -10.94 -9.96 -7.35
N LEU A 84 -11.92 -9.06 -7.43
CA LEU A 84 -12.88 -8.80 -6.37
C LEU A 84 -14.28 -8.92 -6.95
N GLU A 85 -15.08 -9.83 -6.40
CA GLU A 85 -16.41 -10.14 -6.90
C GLU A 85 -17.45 -10.03 -5.79
N LEU A 86 -18.57 -9.39 -6.08
CA LEU A 86 -19.74 -9.48 -5.21
C LEU A 86 -20.41 -10.83 -5.46
N ARG A 87 -20.50 -11.64 -4.41
CA ARG A 87 -21.13 -12.95 -4.44
C ARG A 87 -22.22 -13.06 -3.38
N ARG A 88 -23.04 -14.09 -3.52
CA ARG A 88 -24.12 -14.42 -2.59
C ARG A 88 -24.16 -15.92 -2.34
N ASN A 89 -24.49 -16.28 -1.11
CA ASN A 89 -24.86 -17.63 -0.71
C ASN A 89 -26.05 -17.56 0.27
N ASN A 90 -26.42 -18.70 0.86
CA ASN A 90 -27.50 -18.80 1.84
C ASN A 90 -27.24 -17.94 3.10
N ALA A 91 -25.97 -17.65 3.42
CA ALA A 91 -25.62 -16.84 4.58
C ALA A 91 -25.82 -15.34 4.34
N ARG A 92 -25.62 -14.87 3.09
CA ARG A 92 -25.96 -13.55 2.47
C ARG A 92 -24.92 -13.15 1.40
N ARG A 93 -24.75 -11.84 1.16
CA ARG A 93 -23.75 -11.26 0.27
C ARG A 93 -22.38 -11.22 0.94
N PHE A 94 -21.35 -11.41 0.13
CA PHE A 94 -19.95 -11.27 0.53
C PHE A 94 -19.12 -10.81 -0.64
N LEU A 95 -18.04 -10.09 -0.35
CA LEU A 95 -17.01 -9.78 -1.34
C LEU A 95 -15.98 -10.89 -1.34
N PHE A 96 -15.78 -11.50 -2.50
CA PHE A 96 -14.83 -12.58 -2.69
C PHE A 96 -13.61 -12.04 -3.40
N CYS A 97 -12.50 -11.92 -2.65
CA CYS A 97 -11.22 -11.50 -3.17
C CYS A 97 -10.38 -12.72 -3.48
N VAL A 98 -9.86 -12.83 -4.70
CA VAL A 98 -8.99 -13.91 -5.15
C VAL A 98 -7.70 -13.33 -5.66
N VAL A 99 -6.58 -13.98 -5.34
CA VAL A 99 -5.29 -13.71 -5.97
C VAL A 99 -4.75 -14.99 -6.60
N ARG A 100 -4.14 -14.86 -7.76
CA ARG A 100 -3.32 -15.89 -8.39
C ARG A 100 -1.88 -15.40 -8.49
N ASP A 101 -0.94 -16.21 -8.03
CA ASP A 101 0.49 -15.91 -8.17
C ASP A 101 1.06 -16.40 -9.51
N ALA A 102 2.34 -16.13 -9.75
CA ALA A 102 3.04 -16.56 -10.96
C ALA A 102 3.09 -18.09 -11.16
N LYS A 103 2.91 -18.87 -10.09
CA LYS A 103 2.82 -20.34 -10.14
C LYS A 103 1.37 -20.81 -10.29
N ASN A 104 0.45 -19.89 -10.60
CA ASN A 104 -1.00 -20.10 -10.68
C ASN A 104 -1.61 -20.65 -9.37
N LYS A 105 -0.93 -20.48 -8.22
CA LYS A 105 -1.50 -20.82 -6.92
C LYS A 105 -2.56 -19.79 -6.56
N ARG A 106 -3.70 -20.29 -6.10
CA ARG A 106 -4.87 -19.48 -5.79
C ARG A 106 -5.04 -19.31 -4.29
N PHE A 107 -5.20 -18.07 -3.85
CA PHE A 107 -5.57 -17.74 -2.47
C PHE A 107 -6.84 -16.88 -2.50
N SER A 108 -7.65 -16.95 -1.45
CA SER A 108 -8.91 -16.19 -1.38
C SER A 108 -9.27 -15.73 0.01
N LEU A 109 -9.95 -14.59 0.07
CA LEU A 109 -10.62 -14.06 1.25
C LEU A 109 -12.10 -13.83 0.93
N ALA A 110 -12.97 -14.07 1.90
CA ALA A 110 -14.39 -13.79 1.81
C ALA A 110 -14.79 -12.78 2.90
N PHE A 111 -15.10 -11.54 2.50
CA PHE A 111 -15.54 -10.48 3.39
C PHE A 111 -17.07 -10.44 3.45
N PRO A 112 -17.72 -10.92 4.53
CA PRO A 112 -19.17 -10.87 4.63
C PRO A 112 -19.66 -9.43 4.73
N GLU A 113 -20.86 -9.16 4.20
CA GLU A 113 -21.53 -7.88 4.42
C GLU A 113 -21.86 -7.66 5.91
N GLY A 114 -22.06 -8.74 6.67
CA GLY A 114 -22.37 -8.71 8.09
C GLY A 114 -23.82 -8.31 8.40
N ARG A 115 -24.21 -8.51 9.66
CA ARG A 115 -25.54 -8.15 10.19
C ARG A 115 -25.34 -6.98 11.16
N GLY A 116 -25.84 -5.79 10.83
CA GLY A 116 -25.75 -4.62 11.71
C GLY A 116 -25.77 -3.30 10.98
N LEU A 117 -25.92 -2.20 11.73
CA LEU A 117 -26.09 -0.83 11.21
C LEU A 117 -24.93 -0.36 10.32
N VAL A 118 -23.70 -0.74 10.68
CA VAL A 118 -22.49 -0.29 9.98
C VAL A 118 -22.12 -1.22 8.81
N GLY A 119 -22.37 -2.53 8.91
CA GLY A 119 -21.99 -3.51 7.87
C GLY A 119 -20.48 -3.76 7.79
N GLY A 120 -20.09 -5.02 7.65
CA GLY A 120 -18.69 -5.49 7.61
C GLY A 120 -17.83 -4.82 6.54
N TRP A 121 -18.40 -4.50 5.37
CA TRP A 121 -17.68 -3.79 4.31
C TRP A 121 -17.34 -2.34 4.68
N LYS A 122 -18.21 -1.64 5.42
CA LYS A 122 -17.89 -0.29 5.91
C LYS A 122 -16.81 -0.34 6.99
N VAL A 123 -16.86 -1.36 7.86
CA VAL A 123 -15.80 -1.59 8.85
C VAL A 123 -14.47 -1.87 8.17
N LEU A 124 -14.42 -2.74 7.16
CA LEU A 124 -13.22 -3.02 6.37
C LEU A 124 -12.63 -1.75 5.75
N ALA A 125 -13.44 -0.95 5.06
CA ALA A 125 -12.98 0.29 4.44
C ALA A 125 -12.50 1.33 5.48
N SER A 126 -13.22 1.45 6.59
CA SER A 126 -12.83 2.33 7.69
C SER A 126 -11.48 1.92 8.27
N LYS A 127 -11.24 0.62 8.49
CA LYS A 127 -9.96 0.11 8.96
C LYS A 127 -8.82 0.35 7.98
N LEU A 128 -9.03 0.09 6.67
CA LEU A 128 -8.04 0.40 5.64
C LEU A 128 -7.68 1.89 5.62
N ARG A 129 -8.67 2.78 5.67
CA ARG A 129 -8.44 4.23 5.77
C ARG A 129 -7.69 4.61 7.05
N SER A 130 -8.01 4.00 8.19
CA SER A 130 -7.32 4.29 9.46
C SER A 130 -5.84 3.89 9.43
N LEU A 131 -5.47 2.96 8.56
CA LEU A 131 -4.08 2.56 8.31
C LEU A 131 -3.45 3.34 7.14
N GLY A 132 -4.05 4.43 6.69
CA GLY A 132 -3.51 5.33 5.66
C GLY A 132 -3.74 4.91 4.22
N VAL A 133 -4.58 3.89 3.94
CA VAL A 133 -4.93 3.53 2.56
C VAL A 133 -5.94 4.52 1.98
N SER A 134 -5.71 5.00 0.77
CA SER A 134 -6.71 5.78 0.02
C SER A 134 -6.81 5.33 -1.44
N PRO A 135 -8.01 5.43 -2.09
CA PRO A 135 -8.23 4.91 -3.44
C PRO A 135 -7.34 5.54 -4.53
N LEU A 136 -6.84 6.77 -4.32
CA LEU A 136 -6.13 7.56 -5.33
C LEU A 136 -4.62 7.67 -5.09
N GLN A 137 -4.11 7.20 -3.95
CA GLN A 137 -2.70 7.40 -3.57
C GLN A 137 -1.70 6.82 -4.57
N TRP A 138 -2.09 5.73 -5.25
CA TRP A 138 -1.20 5.00 -6.17
C TRP A 138 -1.58 5.18 -7.65
N ASN A 139 -2.51 6.08 -7.95
CA ASN A 139 -2.83 6.45 -9.33
C ASN A 139 -1.85 7.54 -9.79
N GLY A 140 -0.65 7.12 -10.16
CA GLY A 140 0.20 7.79 -11.16
C GLY A 140 0.79 9.18 -10.88
N ALA A 141 0.57 9.83 -9.74
CA ALA A 141 0.96 11.25 -9.60
C ALA A 141 1.81 11.64 -8.36
N LEU A 142 2.13 10.74 -7.42
CA LEU A 142 2.78 11.16 -6.14
C LEU A 142 3.94 10.28 -5.66
N MET A 143 4.68 9.62 -6.55
CA MET A 143 5.97 8.99 -6.17
C MET A 143 7.17 9.40 -7.04
N GLU A 144 7.03 10.39 -7.91
CA GLU A 144 8.19 11.17 -8.34
C GLU A 144 8.45 12.20 -7.25
N ASN A 145 9.40 11.90 -6.38
CA ASN A 145 10.18 12.79 -5.52
C ASN A 145 10.49 12.02 -4.26
N HIS A 146 11.61 11.30 -4.27
CA HIS A 146 12.55 11.16 -3.15
C HIS A 146 13.81 10.50 -3.74
N THR A 147 14.52 11.28 -4.55
CA THR A 147 15.90 10.98 -4.93
C THR A 147 16.80 11.41 -3.77
N PRO A 148 17.61 10.54 -3.15
CA PRO A 148 18.64 10.99 -2.22
C PRO A 148 19.70 11.73 -3.03
N ALA A 149 19.91 13.02 -2.74
CA ALA A 149 20.98 13.80 -3.34
C ALA A 149 22.34 13.10 -3.09
N GLN A 150 22.96 12.62 -4.16
CA GLN A 150 24.38 12.27 -4.17
C GLN A 150 25.19 13.55 -3.90
N ALA A 151 25.91 13.57 -2.79
CA ALA A 151 27.00 14.52 -2.60
C ALA A 151 28.19 14.08 -3.48
N PRO A 152 28.85 15.00 -4.21
CA PRO A 152 30.02 14.65 -4.97
C PRO A 152 31.19 14.34 -4.03
N SER A 153 31.77 13.16 -4.26
CA SER A 153 33.03 12.70 -3.66
C SER A 153 34.16 13.66 -4.01
N SER A 154 34.91 14.13 -3.01
CA SER A 154 36.21 14.79 -3.23
C SER A 154 37.26 14.23 -2.28
N SER A 155 38.14 13.40 -2.85
CA SER A 155 39.49 13.08 -2.37
C SER A 155 40.19 12.38 -3.54
N ILE A 156 41.33 12.87 -4.06
CA ILE A 156 42.72 12.61 -3.61
C ILE A 156 43.60 13.61 -4.44
N ILE A 157 44.33 14.57 -3.84
CA ILE A 157 45.72 14.60 -3.32
C ILE A 157 46.86 14.77 -4.37
N ARG A 158 47.69 15.81 -4.09
CA ARG A 158 49.11 16.13 -4.43
C ARG A 158 49.54 16.38 -5.88
N ASP A 159 50.22 17.51 -6.11
CA ASP A 159 51.70 17.51 -5.97
C ASP A 159 52.32 18.89 -5.72
N SER A 160 53.52 18.85 -5.15
CA SER A 160 54.40 19.93 -4.69
C SER A 160 55.48 20.27 -5.73
N SER A 161 56.16 21.41 -5.54
CA SER A 161 57.27 22.01 -6.32
C SER A 161 56.79 22.83 -7.54
N TYR A 162 57.09 24.13 -7.67
CA TYR A 162 58.43 24.70 -7.85
C TYR A 162 58.67 26.03 -7.10
N LEU A 163 59.94 26.23 -6.78
CA LEU A 163 60.61 27.37 -6.15
C LEU A 163 60.93 28.50 -7.16
N ARG A 164 61.03 29.75 -6.63
CA ARG A 164 61.64 31.00 -7.19
C ARG A 164 60.78 31.74 -8.24
N ASP A 165 60.55 33.06 -8.22
CA ASP A 165 61.48 34.19 -8.00
C ASP A 165 60.80 35.49 -7.49
N CYS A 166 61.48 36.18 -6.56
CA CYS A 166 61.77 37.62 -6.34
C CYS A 166 60.79 38.81 -6.64
N PRO A 167 61.00 39.99 -6.00
CA PRO A 167 59.93 40.90 -5.53
C PRO A 167 59.82 42.25 -6.25
N CYS A 168 58.65 42.90 -6.18
CA CYS A 168 58.48 44.31 -6.53
C CYS A 168 58.22 45.19 -5.30
N ARG A 169 59.09 46.21 -5.17
CA ARG A 169 59.16 47.27 -4.16
C ARG A 169 57.84 48.05 -3.99
N VAL A 170 57.54 48.41 -2.74
CA VAL A 170 56.69 49.58 -2.42
C VAL A 170 57.51 50.51 -1.53
N THR A 171 57.70 51.75 -2.00
CA THR A 171 58.28 52.88 -1.26
C THR A 171 57.18 53.61 -0.48
N PRO A 172 57.44 54.17 0.72
CA PRO A 172 56.48 55.01 1.42
C PRO A 172 56.62 56.48 1.01
N SER A 173 55.49 57.17 0.84
CA SER A 173 55.43 58.63 0.68
C SER A 173 55.05 59.29 2.01
N ARG A 174 56.00 60.10 2.49
CA ARG A 174 55.93 61.34 3.29
C ARG A 174 54.75 61.59 4.23
#